data_AF-A0A519QKR2-F1
#
_entry.id   AF-A0A519QKR2-F1
#
_cell.length_a   1.000
_cell.length_b   1.000
_cell.length_c   1.000
_cell.angle_alpha   90.00
_cell.angle_beta   90.00
_cell.angle_gamma   90.00
#
_symmetry.space_group_name_H-M   'P 1'
#
loop_
_entity.id
_entity.type
_entity.pdbx_description
1 polymer ?
#
loop_
_entity_poly.entity_id
_entity_poly.type
_entity_poly.pdbx_seq_one_letter_code
_entity_poly.pdbx_strand_id
1 'polypeptide(L)'
;MKRNNFIKALMTLGMAAAIPFQSFARAIRNFRVDAGFLVRAKKDRFDKSISLLEGDTFYTKVSTKDTDGDIYVFESTRVKEGGPAHHLHFEQDEWWYVISGQFLIKVGETVHQASAGDSV
;
A
#
# COMPACT_ATOMS: atom_id res chain seq x y z
N MET A 1 -47.02 -20.72 -13.11
CA MET A 1 -45.97 -20.90 -12.07
C MET A 1 -46.30 -20.05 -10.85
N LYS A 2 -46.07 -20.54 -9.62
CA LYS A 2 -46.27 -19.73 -8.40
C LYS A 2 -45.22 -18.60 -8.36
N ARG A 3 -45.67 -17.35 -8.14
CA ARG A 3 -44.83 -16.12 -8.14
C ARG A 3 -43.51 -16.27 -7.36
N ASN A 4 -43.57 -16.90 -6.19
CA ASN A 4 -42.38 -17.10 -5.35
C ASN A 4 -41.34 -18.05 -5.99
N ASN A 5 -41.78 -19.04 -6.77
CA ASN A 5 -40.86 -19.95 -7.46
C ASN A 5 -40.21 -19.25 -8.65
N PHE A 6 -40.94 -18.36 -9.33
CA PHE A 6 -40.40 -17.55 -10.43
C PHE A 6 -39.35 -16.55 -9.94
N ILE A 7 -39.61 -15.85 -8.82
CA ILE A 7 -38.65 -14.90 -8.23
C ILE A 7 -37.38 -15.63 -7.75
N LYS A 8 -37.53 -16.80 -7.10
CA LYS A 8 -36.37 -17.61 -6.69
C LYS A 8 -35.53 -18.07 -7.88
N ALA A 9 -36.18 -18.52 -8.96
CA ALA A 9 -35.48 -18.92 -10.19
C ALA A 9 -34.68 -17.74 -10.80
N LEU A 10 -35.26 -16.53 -10.84
CA LEU A 10 -34.57 -15.33 -11.31
C LEU A 10 -33.36 -14.95 -10.45
N MET A 11 -33.47 -15.00 -9.11
CA MET A 11 -32.31 -14.70 -8.24
C MET A 11 -31.20 -15.73 -8.40
N THR A 12 -31.55 -17.02 -8.52
CA THR A 12 -30.55 -18.10 -8.63
C THR A 12 -29.83 -18.03 -9.99
N LEU A 13 -30.54 -17.72 -11.08
CA LEU A 13 -29.96 -17.46 -12.39
C LEU A 13 -29.07 -16.22 -12.40
N GLY A 14 -29.48 -15.14 -11.72
CA GLY A 14 -28.67 -13.93 -11.56
C GLY A 14 -27.36 -14.17 -10.82
N MET A 15 -27.38 -14.95 -9.73
CA MET A 15 -26.17 -15.33 -9.00
C MET A 15 -25.26 -16.23 -9.83
N ALA A 16 -25.80 -17.24 -10.52
CA ALA A 16 -25.01 -18.13 -11.38
C ALA A 16 -24.36 -17.39 -12.55
N ALA A 17 -25.03 -16.38 -13.11
CA ALA A 17 -24.49 -15.54 -14.18
C ALA A 17 -23.41 -14.55 -13.69
N ALA A 18 -23.39 -14.18 -12.41
CA ALA A 18 -22.42 -13.21 -11.85
C ALA A 18 -21.08 -13.85 -11.44
N ILE A 19 -21.07 -15.14 -11.09
CA ILE A 19 -19.85 -15.86 -10.67
C ILE A 19 -18.73 -15.84 -11.74
N PRO A 20 -19.01 -16.08 -13.05
CA PRO A 20 -17.97 -15.99 -14.09
C PRO A 20 -17.34 -14.60 -14.18
N PHE A 21 -18.11 -13.53 -13.97
CA PHE A 21 -17.60 -12.16 -14.06
C PHE A 21 -16.67 -11.80 -12.90
N GLN A 22 -16.94 -12.28 -11.68
CA GLN A 22 -16.05 -12.03 -10.54
C GLN A 22 -14.74 -12.82 -10.67
N SER A 23 -14.81 -14.10 -11.06
CA SER A 23 -13.61 -14.92 -11.28
C SER A 23 -12.77 -14.40 -12.45
N PHE A 24 -13.41 -13.98 -13.55
CA PHE A 24 -12.73 -13.40 -14.71
C PHE A 24 -12.12 -12.02 -14.39
N ALA A 25 -12.82 -11.17 -13.63
CA ALA A 25 -12.27 -9.90 -13.17
C ALA A 25 -11.05 -10.08 -12.27
N ARG A 26 -11.03 -11.12 -11.42
CA ARG A 26 -9.87 -11.44 -10.59
C ARG A 26 -8.71 -12.01 -11.42
N ALA A 27 -9.00 -12.85 -12.41
CA ALA A 27 -7.97 -13.40 -13.31
C ALA A 27 -7.31 -12.34 -14.21
N ILE A 28 -8.05 -11.30 -14.61
CA ILE A 28 -7.51 -10.19 -15.42
C ILE A 28 -6.74 -9.16 -14.59
N ARG A 29 -6.97 -9.09 -13.28
CA ARG A 29 -6.36 -8.07 -12.40
C ARG A 29 -4.94 -8.37 -11.95
N ASN A 30 -4.35 -9.51 -12.29
CA ASN A 30 -2.97 -9.80 -11.89
C ASN A 30 -1.97 -8.90 -12.64
N PHE A 31 -1.84 -7.66 -12.17
CA PHE A 31 -0.85 -6.68 -12.64
C PHE A 31 0.50 -6.83 -11.94
N ARG A 32 0.62 -7.84 -11.06
CA ARG A 32 1.87 -8.14 -10.36
C ARG A 32 2.98 -8.38 -11.37
N VAL A 33 4.14 -7.78 -11.12
CA VAL A 33 5.30 -7.95 -11.99
C VAL A 33 5.85 -9.37 -11.83
N ASP A 34 6.07 -10.06 -12.94
CA ASP A 34 6.52 -11.46 -12.95
C ASP A 34 8.00 -11.63 -12.58
N ALA A 35 8.84 -10.63 -12.87
CA ALA A 35 10.28 -10.66 -12.63
C ALA A 35 10.69 -9.73 -11.47
N GLY A 36 11.68 -10.15 -10.69
CA GLY A 36 12.32 -9.28 -9.70
C GLY A 36 13.01 -8.09 -10.37
N PHE A 37 13.10 -6.97 -9.66
CA PHE A 37 13.73 -5.75 -10.14
C PHE A 37 14.65 -5.13 -9.09
N LEU A 38 15.58 -4.28 -9.55
CA LEU A 38 16.53 -3.57 -8.71
C LEU A 38 16.26 -2.07 -8.79
N VAL A 39 15.92 -1.47 -7.64
CA VAL A 39 15.93 -0.01 -7.47
C VAL A 39 17.24 0.36 -6.80
N ARG A 40 18.06 1.16 -7.49
CA ARG A 40 19.38 1.56 -6.96
C ARG A 40 19.24 2.48 -5.74
N ALA A 41 20.29 2.53 -4.94
CA ALA A 41 20.37 3.47 -3.82
C ALA A 41 20.08 4.90 -4.29
N LYS A 42 19.30 5.66 -3.50
CA LYS A 42 18.87 7.05 -3.81
C LYS A 42 18.07 7.20 -5.12
N LYS A 43 17.54 6.10 -5.67
CA LYS A 43 16.63 6.12 -6.81
C LYS A 43 15.22 5.73 -6.41
N ASP A 44 14.29 6.26 -7.19
CA ASP A 44 12.87 5.91 -7.19
C ASP A 44 12.62 4.85 -8.28
N ARG A 45 11.64 3.97 -8.05
CA ARG A 45 11.22 2.88 -8.93
C ARG A 45 10.93 3.33 -10.36
N PHE A 46 10.47 4.56 -10.54
CA PHE A 46 10.08 5.17 -11.80
C PHE A 46 10.85 6.46 -12.11
N ASP A 47 11.95 6.72 -11.38
CA ASP A 47 12.71 7.98 -11.40
C ASP A 47 11.80 9.22 -11.16
N LYS A 48 10.77 9.05 -10.33
CA LYS A 48 9.78 10.09 -9.99
C LYS A 48 9.65 10.27 -8.48
N SER A 49 10.78 10.57 -7.83
CA SER A 49 10.77 10.91 -6.41
C SER A 49 9.90 12.13 -6.13
N ILE A 50 9.23 12.12 -5.00
CA ILE A 50 8.31 13.19 -4.59
C ILE A 50 8.97 13.97 -3.45
N SER A 51 8.94 15.31 -3.55
CA SER A 51 9.36 16.19 -2.46
C SER A 51 8.13 16.74 -1.73
N LEU A 52 8.07 16.53 -0.42
CA LEU A 52 6.99 16.94 0.47
C LEU A 52 7.57 17.64 1.70
N LEU A 53 6.70 18.16 2.58
CA LEU A 53 7.08 18.67 3.91
C LEU A 53 8.27 19.66 3.90
N GLU A 54 8.30 20.54 2.90
CA GLU A 54 9.33 21.57 2.73
C GLU A 54 10.77 20.99 2.58
N GLY A 55 10.91 19.93 1.79
CA GLY A 55 12.20 19.44 1.30
C GLY A 55 12.49 17.97 1.58
N ASP A 56 11.66 17.31 2.38
CA ASP A 56 11.73 15.86 2.55
C ASP A 56 11.49 15.18 1.22
N THR A 57 12.23 14.10 0.95
CA THR A 57 12.15 13.40 -0.33
C THR A 57 11.76 11.95 -0.11
N PHE A 58 10.84 11.47 -0.95
CA PHE A 58 10.27 10.13 -0.91
C PHE A 58 10.60 9.42 -2.22
N TYR A 59 11.19 8.24 -2.12
CA TYR A 59 11.60 7.38 -3.21
C TYR A 59 10.83 6.07 -3.13
N THR A 60 9.89 5.85 -4.05
CA THR A 60 9.21 4.56 -4.19
C THR A 60 10.25 3.48 -4.47
N LYS A 61 10.24 2.41 -3.69
CA LYS A 61 11.05 1.20 -3.94
C LYS A 61 10.21 0.08 -4.50
N VAL A 62 8.98 -0.08 -4.01
CA VAL A 62 7.99 -1.03 -4.50
C VAL A 62 6.66 -0.32 -4.61
N SER A 63 6.05 -0.32 -5.80
CA SER A 63 4.74 0.26 -6.04
C SER A 63 3.62 -0.76 -5.81
N THR A 64 2.42 -0.31 -5.49
CA THR A 64 1.22 -1.16 -5.53
C THR A 64 0.95 -1.72 -6.93
N LYS A 65 1.42 -1.04 -7.98
CA LYS A 65 1.41 -1.56 -9.35
C LYS A 65 2.33 -2.77 -9.54
N ASP A 66 3.40 -2.86 -8.75
CA ASP A 66 4.31 -4.01 -8.82
C ASP A 66 3.72 -5.23 -8.07
N THR A 67 2.81 -5.00 -7.11
CA THR A 67 2.37 -5.99 -6.12
C THR A 67 0.88 -6.31 -6.16
N ASP A 68 0.13 -5.77 -7.11
CA ASP A 68 -1.35 -5.85 -7.14
C ASP A 68 -2.01 -5.34 -5.84
N GLY A 69 -1.41 -4.31 -5.23
CA GLY A 69 -1.93 -3.67 -4.02
C GLY A 69 -1.47 -4.25 -2.69
N ASP A 70 -0.76 -5.38 -2.66
CA ASP A 70 -0.38 -6.05 -1.40
C ASP A 70 0.57 -5.22 -0.52
N ILE A 71 1.56 -4.55 -1.12
CA ILE A 71 2.53 -3.74 -0.36
C ILE A 71 3.03 -2.55 -1.18
N TYR A 72 3.23 -1.44 -0.49
CA TYR A 72 3.94 -0.26 -0.97
C TYR A 72 5.15 -0.01 -0.07
N VAL A 73 6.32 0.19 -0.66
CA VAL A 73 7.56 0.48 0.08
C VAL A 73 8.21 1.71 -0.49
N PHE A 74 8.58 2.64 0.37
CA PHE A 74 9.36 3.81 0.00
C PHE A 74 10.50 4.06 0.99
N GLU A 75 11.59 4.62 0.48
CA GLU A 75 12.65 5.23 1.29
C GLU A 75 12.36 6.71 1.38
N SER A 76 12.56 7.32 2.56
CA SER A 76 12.42 8.77 2.67
C SER A 76 13.55 9.39 3.48
N THR A 77 13.92 10.61 3.11
CA THR A 77 14.96 11.41 3.77
C THR A 77 14.35 12.67 4.36
N ARG A 78 14.92 13.14 5.48
CA ARG A 78 14.54 14.39 6.13
C ARG A 78 15.63 15.44 5.95
N VAL A 79 15.23 16.69 5.72
CA VAL A 79 16.17 17.83 5.66
C VAL A 79 16.16 18.67 6.95
N LYS A 80 15.16 18.46 7.82
CA LYS A 80 14.96 19.14 9.09
C LYS A 80 14.15 18.29 10.05
N GLU A 81 14.12 18.69 11.32
CA GLU A 81 13.21 18.10 12.30
C GLU A 81 11.76 18.42 11.95
N GLY A 82 10.89 17.42 12.17
CA GLY A 82 9.47 17.49 11.83
C GLY A 82 8.97 16.18 11.26
N GLY A 83 7.72 16.20 10.81
CA GLY A 83 7.06 15.04 10.24
C GLY A 83 5.60 15.35 9.91
N PRO A 84 4.86 14.37 9.37
CA PRO A 84 3.43 14.52 9.19
C PRO A 84 2.74 14.78 10.54
N ALA A 85 1.61 15.47 10.51
CA ALA A 85 0.73 15.58 11.67
C ALA A 85 0.31 14.18 12.15
N HIS A 86 0.04 14.02 13.45
CA HIS A 86 -0.45 12.77 14.00
C HIS A 86 -1.78 12.37 13.33
N HIS A 87 -1.84 11.17 12.75
CA HIS A 87 -2.96 10.68 11.96
C HIS A 87 -3.08 9.16 12.08
N LEU A 88 -4.10 8.59 11.43
CA LEU A 88 -4.34 7.15 11.39
C LEU A 88 -4.77 6.72 9.99
N HIS A 89 -4.51 5.46 9.64
CA HIS A 89 -4.99 4.82 8.43
C HIS A 89 -6.06 3.78 8.81
N PHE A 90 -7.20 3.78 8.11
CA PHE A 90 -8.31 2.87 8.43
C PHE A 90 -8.16 1.46 7.85
N GLU A 91 -7.41 1.34 6.76
CA GLU A 91 -7.35 0.13 5.94
C GLU A 91 -5.91 -0.38 5.73
N GLN A 92 -4.94 0.25 6.39
CA GLN A 92 -3.51 0.06 6.11
C GLN A 92 -2.71 0.08 7.41
N ASP A 93 -1.80 -0.88 7.54
CA ASP A 93 -0.74 -0.79 8.54
C ASP A 93 0.44 0.01 7.94
N GLU A 94 1.15 0.75 8.79
CA GLU A 94 2.39 1.43 8.41
C GLU A 94 3.53 0.94 9.33
N TRP A 95 4.68 0.66 8.72
CA TRP A 95 5.86 0.15 9.40
C TRP A 95 7.08 0.98 9.01
N TRP A 96 7.90 1.34 9.99
CA TRP A 96 9.12 2.11 9.78
C TRP A 96 10.35 1.30 10.12
N TYR A 97 11.37 1.38 9.26
CA TYR A 97 12.71 0.86 9.53
C TYR A 97 13.73 1.98 9.35
N VAL A 98 14.47 2.31 10.40
CA VAL A 98 15.41 3.43 10.37
C VAL A 98 16.73 2.98 9.74
N ILE A 99 17.05 3.53 8.58
CA ILE A 99 18.32 3.24 7.88
C ILE A 99 19.48 4.05 8.46
N SER A 100 19.25 5.32 8.80
CA SER A 100 20.26 6.25 9.31
C SER A 100 19.60 7.39 10.06
N GLY A 101 20.27 7.91 11.09
CA GLY A 101 19.79 9.01 11.93
C GLY A 101 19.00 8.53 13.14
N GLN A 102 18.23 9.44 13.72
CA GLN A 102 17.36 9.20 14.87
C GLN A 102 16.01 9.85 14.62
N PHE A 103 14.93 9.16 15.01
CA PHE A 103 13.56 9.58 14.78
C PHE A 103 12.73 9.42 16.05
N LEU A 104 11.83 10.38 16.27
CA LEU A 104 10.72 10.20 17.20
C LEU A 104 9.51 9.69 16.42
N ILE A 105 9.02 8.51 16.80
CA ILE A 105 7.83 7.90 16.18
C ILE A 105 6.77 7.76 17.28
N LYS A 106 5.62 8.41 17.08
CA LYS A 106 4.47 8.35 18.01
C LYS A 106 3.43 7.37 17.49
N VAL A 107 3.08 6.35 18.29
CA VAL A 107 2.03 5.36 18.02
C VAL A 107 1.02 5.37 19.17
N GLY A 108 -0.19 5.85 18.89
CA GLY A 108 -1.18 6.12 19.93
C GLY A 108 -0.64 7.14 20.93
N GLU A 109 -0.46 6.76 22.20
CA GLU A 109 0.16 7.62 23.22
C GLU A 109 1.64 7.32 23.50
N THR A 110 2.20 6.30 22.87
CA THR A 110 3.59 5.91 23.08
C THR A 110 4.51 6.62 22.09
N VAL A 111 5.63 7.14 22.58
CA VAL A 111 6.68 7.75 21.74
C VAL A 111 7.93 6.88 21.81
N HIS A 112 8.40 6.44 20.65
CA HIS A 112 9.63 5.67 20.48
C HIS A 112 10.75 6.58 19.99
N GLN A 113 11.93 6.43 20.59
CA GLN A 113 13.19 6.98 20.06
C GLN A 113 13.84 5.88 19.23
N ALA A 114 13.67 5.92 17.91
CA ALA A 114 14.18 4.92 16.99
C ALA A 114 15.51 5.39 16.37
N SER A 115 16.49 4.51 16.31
CA SER A 115 17.81 4.75 15.74
C SER A 115 18.11 3.76 14.61
N ALA A 116 19.23 3.95 13.92
CA ALA A 116 19.59 3.08 12.80
C ALA A 116 19.58 1.58 13.18
N GLY A 117 18.81 0.79 12.44
CA GLY A 117 18.59 -0.64 12.70
C GLY A 117 17.31 -0.96 13.48
N ASP A 118 16.67 0.04 14.09
CA ASP A 118 15.41 -0.14 14.80
C ASP A 118 14.22 -0.09 13.85
N SER A 119 13.12 -0.72 14.27
CA SER A 119 11.85 -0.67 13.59
C SER A 119 10.69 -0.39 14.53
N VAL A 120 9.69 0.34 14.05
CA VAL A 120 8.46 0.67 14.77
C VAL A 120 7.26 0.28 13.92
#